data_AF-A0A840HWQ2-F1
#
_entry.id   AF-A0A840HWQ2-F1
#
_cell.length_a   1.000
_cell.length_b   1.000
_cell.length_c   1.000
_cell.angle_alpha   90.00
_cell.angle_beta   90.00
_cell.angle_gamma   90.00
#
_symmetry.space_group_name_H-M   'P 1'
#
loop_
_entity.id
_entity.type
_entity.pdbx_description
1 polymer ?
#
loop_
_entity_poly.entity_id
_entity_poly.type
_entity_poly.pdbx_seq_one_letter_code
_entity_poly.pdbx_strand_id
1 'polypeptide(L)' 'MEEIEWEEFFEIFDDSELAFLHQDETSRGKESRFSRFVNRES' A
#
# COMPACT_ATOMS: atom_id res chain seq x y z
N MET A 1 -15.02 -11.18 -11.11
CA MET A 1 -13.78 -10.46 -10.78
C MET A 1 -13.33 -9.89 -12.10
N GLU A 2 -13.18 -8.57 -12.16
CA GLU A 2 -12.78 -7.87 -13.39
C GLU A 2 -11.28 -7.65 -13.31
N GLU A 3 -10.61 -7.94 -14.42
CA GLU A 3 -9.18 -7.69 -14.57
C GLU A 3 -9.00 -6.20 -14.87
N ILE A 4 -8.07 -5.57 -14.18
CA ILE A 4 -7.66 -4.20 -14.45
C ILE A 4 -6.21 -4.21 -14.90
N GLU A 5 -5.88 -3.33 -15.84
CA GLU A 5 -4.50 -3.13 -16.27
C GLU A 5 -3.70 -2.45 -15.16
N TRP A 6 -2.40 -2.73 -15.12
CA TRP A 6 -1.51 -2.12 -14.14
C TRP A 6 -1.47 -0.60 -14.25
N GLU A 7 -1.58 -0.06 -15.46
CA GLU A 7 -1.60 1.39 -15.70
C GLU A 7 -2.80 2.05 -14.99
N GLU A 8 -4.01 1.51 -15.19
CA GLU A 8 -5.24 1.99 -14.54
C GLU A 8 -5.15 1.89 -13.00
N PHE A 9 -4.56 0.81 -12.49
CA PHE A 9 -4.32 0.67 -11.05
C PHE A 9 -3.44 1.81 -10.50
N PHE A 10 -2.34 2.13 -11.17
CA PHE A 10 -1.42 3.17 -10.70
C PHE A 10 -2.01 4.58 -10.83
N GLU A 11 -2.83 4.84 -11.86
CA GLU A 11 -3.56 6.10 -11.98
C GLU A 11 -4.52 6.30 -10.80
N ILE A 12 -5.35 5.29 -10.49
CA ILE A 12 -6.28 5.34 -9.35
C ILE A 12 -5.53 5.49 -8.02
N PHE A 13 -4.40 4.79 -7.87
CA PHE A 13 -3.58 4.82 -6.67
C PHE A 13 -3.00 6.22 -6.39
N ASP A 14 -2.52 6.90 -7.43
CA ASP A 14 -1.97 8.26 -7.29
C ASP A 14 -3.07 9.32 -7.12
N ASP A 15 -4.18 9.22 -7.87
CA ASP A 15 -5.36 10.10 -7.72
C ASP A 15 -6.00 10.01 -6.34
N SER A 16 -5.98 8.81 -5.74
CA SER A 16 -6.46 8.58 -4.36
C SER A 16 -5.49 9.06 -3.28
N GLU A 17 -4.37 9.69 -3.67
CA GLU A 17 -3.30 10.18 -2.78
C GLU A 17 -2.82 9.11 -1.80
N LEU A 18 -2.65 7.87 -2.28
CA LEU A 18 -2.22 6.75 -1.45
C LEU A 18 -0.70 6.59 -1.39
N ALA A 19 -0.25 6.01 -0.29
CA ALA A 19 1.11 5.56 -0.04
C ALA A 19 1.08 4.12 0.48
N PHE A 20 2.08 3.32 0.11
CA PHE A 20 2.26 1.97 0.61
C PHE A 20 3.12 1.99 1.87
N LEU A 21 2.50 1.68 3.02
CA LEU A 21 3.18 1.51 4.29
C LEU A 21 3.56 0.05 4.46
N HIS A 22 4.86 -0.23 4.50
CA HIS A 22 5.43 -1.53 4.83
C HIS A 22 6.09 -1.47 6.21
N GLN A 23 5.92 -2.54 6.99
CA GLN A 23 6.61 -2.73 8.25
C GLN A 23 7.40 -4.02 8.19
N ASP A 24 8.73 -3.93 8.23
CA ASP A 24 9.64 -5.09 8.21
C ASP A 24 9.59 -5.90 9.52
N GLU A 25 9.47 -5.22 10.66
CA GLU A 25 9.53 -5.84 11.99
C GLU A 25 8.37 -5.44 12.89
N THR A 26 7.82 -6.42 13.61
CA THR A 26 6.85 -6.19 14.68
C THR A 26 7.51 -5.49 15.87
N SER A 27 6.71 -4.95 16.79
CA SER A 27 7.20 -4.36 18.05
C SER A 27 8.01 -5.31 18.96
N ARG A 28 8.07 -6.61 18.61
CA ARG A 28 8.86 -7.63 19.30
C ARG A 28 10.09 -8.09 18.50
N GLY A 29 10.48 -7.37 17.43
CA GLY A 29 11.64 -7.69 16.59
C GLY A 29 11.49 -8.98 15.77
N LYS A 30 10.26 -9.37 15.46
CA LYS A 30 9.96 -10.49 14.55
C LYS A 30 9.58 -9.96 13.19
N GLU A 31 9.88 -10.69 12.13
CA GLU A 31 9.41 -10.40 10.77
C GLU A 31 7.91 -10.11 10.75
N SER A 32 7.56 -8.97 10.17
CA SER A 32 6.19 -8.49 10.08
C SER A 32 5.60 -8.85 8.71
N ARG A 33 4.30 -9.12 8.71
CA ARG A 33 3.48 -9.33 7.51
C ARG A 33 2.54 -8.17 7.25
N PHE A 34 2.79 -7.05 7.93
CA PHE A 34 1.94 -5.88 7.84
C PHE A 34 2.36 -5.00 6.67
N SER A 35 1.41 -4.84 5.75
CA SER A 35 1.49 -3.92 4.62
C SER A 35 0.11 -3.30 4.42
N ARG A 36 0.03 -1.98 4.25
CA ARG A 36 -1.23 -1.26 4.15
C ARG A 36 -1.12 -0.05 3.22
N PHE A 37 -2.19 0.28 2.50
CA PHE A 37 -2.32 1.58 1.85
C PHE A 37 -2.87 2.63 2.83
N VAL A 38 -2.15 3.74 2.96
CA VAL A 38 -2.49 4.89 3.81
C VAL A 38 -2.55 6.15 2.95
N ASN A 39 -3.16 7.23 3.43
CA ASN A 39 -3.08 8.51 2.73
C ASN A 39 -1.65 9.08 2.84
N ARG A 40 -1.17 9.71 1.77
CA ARG A 40 0.22 10.15 1.58
C ARG A 40 0.62 11.28 2.54
N GLU A 41 -0.34 12.10 2.99
CA GLU A 41 -0.11 13.29 3.81
C GLU A 41 -0.45 13.07 5.31
N SER A 42 -0.63 11.82 5.76
CA SER A 42 -1.06 11.47 7.12
C SER A 42 0.03 11.52 8.20
#